data_AF-A0A957ZW69-F1
#
_entry.id   AF-A0A957ZW69-F1
#
_cell.length_a   1.000
_cell.length_b   1.000
_cell.length_c   1.000
_cell.angle_alpha   90.00
_cell.angle_beta   90.00
_cell.angle_gamma   90.00
#
_symmetry.space_group_name_H-M   'P 1'
#
loop_
_entity.id
_entity.type
_entity.pdbx_description
1 polymer ?
#
loop_
_entity_poly.entity_id
_entity_poly.type
_entity_poly.pdbx_seq_one_letter_code
_entity_poly.pdbx_strand_id
1 'polypeptide(L)'
;MNLYFIRHGQSFVNLKSWSQGNVDTALTPKGRMQAEALAAWLPGVLPAVDAIYGSTMRRATETAALVAAAYDMTVRPDDRLREIGNNRADHSPFPNDG
;
A
#
# COMPACT_ATOMS: atom_id res chain seq x y z
N MET A 1 -16.23 -3.47 -17.24
CA MET A 1 -15.19 -3.86 -16.25
C MET A 1 -14.29 -2.66 -16.06
N ASN A 2 -14.23 -2.11 -14.85
CA ASN A 2 -13.38 -0.97 -14.54
C ASN A 2 -12.27 -1.43 -13.60
N LEU A 3 -11.04 -1.00 -13.87
CA LEU A 3 -9.88 -1.28 -13.03
C LEU A 3 -9.25 0.04 -12.58
N TYR A 4 -9.07 0.18 -11.28
CA TYR A 4 -8.49 1.37 -10.66
C TYR A 4 -7.18 0.99 -9.99
N PHE A 5 -6.18 1.87 -10.09
CA PHE A 5 -4.88 1.68 -9.46
C PHE A 5 -4.65 2.76 -8.41
N ILE A 6 -4.26 2.31 -7.21
CA ILE A 6 -3.88 3.17 -6.10
C ILE A 6 -2.43 2.87 -5.79
N ARG A 7 -1.58 3.90 -5.77
CA ARG A 7 -0.24 3.79 -5.20
C ARG A 7 -0.33 3.94 -3.68
N HIS A 8 0.45 3.15 -2.95
CA HIS A 8 0.59 3.31 -1.50
C HIS A 8 0.97 4.75 -1.12
N GLY A 9 0.57 5.19 0.08
CA GLY A 9 1.03 6.47 0.65
C GLY A 9 2.56 6.51 0.85
N GLN A 10 3.12 7.67 1.14
CA GLN A 10 4.56 7.78 1.38
C GLN A 10 5.05 6.77 2.46
N SER A 11 6.07 6.00 2.12
CA SER A 11 6.77 5.09 3.04
C SER A 11 8.17 5.61 3.37
N PHE A 12 8.82 5.03 4.38
CA PHE A 12 10.16 5.47 4.79
C PHE A 12 11.19 5.31 3.67
N VAL A 13 11.13 4.23 2.87
CA VAL A 13 12.00 4.04 1.69
C VAL A 13 11.81 5.12 0.61
N ASN A 14 10.75 5.93 0.67
CA ASN A 14 10.57 7.06 -0.25
C ASN A 14 11.24 8.36 0.24
N LEU A 15 11.72 8.40 1.49
CA LEU A 15 12.39 9.58 2.04
C LEU A 15 13.82 9.66 1.50
N LYS A 16 14.25 10.84 1.06
CA LYS A 16 15.63 11.05 0.60
C LYS A 16 16.67 10.78 1.70
N SER A 17 16.29 10.94 2.96
CA SER A 17 17.14 10.68 4.12
C SER A 17 17.23 9.19 4.49
N TRP A 18 16.49 8.32 3.80
CA TRP A 18 16.50 6.89 4.09
C TRP A 18 17.75 6.23 3.51
N SER A 19 18.54 5.60 4.36
CA SER A 19 19.82 4.98 4.00
C SER A 19 19.86 3.45 4.19
N GLN A 20 18.77 2.83 4.66
CA GLN A 20 18.71 1.39 4.96
C GLN A 20 18.33 0.52 3.74
N GLY A 21 18.42 1.08 2.52
CA GLY A 21 18.05 0.37 1.30
C GLY A 21 16.55 0.07 1.20
N ASN A 22 16.21 -0.92 0.38
CA ASN A 22 14.83 -1.21 -0.01
C ASN A 22 14.16 -2.26 0.89
N VAL A 23 14.06 -1.98 2.18
CA VAL A 23 13.41 -2.84 3.18
C VAL A 23 11.89 -2.64 3.23
N ASP A 24 11.15 -3.63 3.76
CA ASP A 24 9.71 -3.54 3.90
C ASP A 24 9.29 -2.62 5.07
N THR A 25 9.22 -1.32 4.76
CA THR A 25 8.84 -0.29 5.74
C THR A 25 7.35 0.01 5.73
N ALA A 26 6.85 0.44 6.89
CA ALA A 26 5.53 1.06 7.06
C ALA A 26 5.38 2.37 6.27
N LEU A 27 4.15 2.91 6.27
CA LEU A 27 3.89 4.30 5.90
C LEU A 27 4.57 5.26 6.88
N THR A 28 5.00 6.42 6.39
CA THR A 28 5.35 7.56 7.25
C THR A 28 4.07 8.16 7.85
N PRO A 29 4.15 9.05 8.85
CA PRO A 29 2.97 9.81 9.31
C PRO A 29 2.27 10.55 8.16
N LYS A 30 3.05 11.12 7.22
CA LYS A 30 2.51 11.73 6.00
C LYS A 30 1.81 10.70 5.10
N GLY A 31 2.41 9.52 4.92
CA GLY A 31 1.80 8.45 4.14
C GLY A 31 0.48 7.94 4.72
N ARG A 32 0.40 7.87 6.05
CA ARG A 32 -0.84 7.53 6.75
C ARG A 32 -1.92 8.58 6.52
N MET A 33 -1.59 9.87 6.67
CA MET A 33 -2.52 10.96 6.34
C MET A 33 -3.00 10.91 4.89
N GLN A 34 -2.12 10.54 3.94
CA GLN A 34 -2.49 10.36 2.54
C GLN A 34 -3.48 9.21 2.35
N ALA A 35 -3.25 8.07 3.01
CA ALA A 35 -4.13 6.91 2.94
C ALA A 35 -5.50 7.18 3.60
N GLU A 36 -5.53 7.89 4.73
CA GLU A 36 -6.76 8.32 5.40
C GLU A 36 -7.56 9.31 4.53
N ALA A 37 -6.89 10.29 3.92
CA ALA A 37 -7.54 11.23 3.00
C ALA A 37 -8.12 10.51 1.77
N LEU A 38 -7.40 9.53 1.23
CA LEU A 38 -7.91 8.69 0.14
C LEU A 38 -9.15 7.90 0.57
N ALA A 39 -9.11 7.24 1.73
CA ALA A 39 -10.23 6.45 2.25
C ALA A 39 -11.49 7.29 2.47
N ALA A 40 -11.33 8.55 2.92
CA ALA A 40 -12.46 9.47 3.09
C ALA A 40 -13.03 9.99 1.75
N TRP A 41 -12.17 10.21 0.75
CA TRP A 41 -12.56 10.78 -0.54
C TRP A 41 -13.13 9.75 -1.52
N LEU A 42 -12.55 8.54 -1.55
CA LEU A 42 -12.79 7.57 -2.62
C LEU A 42 -14.26 7.09 -2.73
N PRO A 43 -15.00 6.83 -1.64
CA PRO A 43 -16.43 6.46 -1.75
C PRO A 43 -17.30 7.55 -2.40
N GLY A 44 -16.90 8.82 -2.32
CA GLY A 44 -17.62 9.93 -2.96
C GLY A 44 -17.46 9.97 -4.49
N VAL A 45 -16.40 9.36 -5.03
CA VAL A 45 -16.12 9.31 -6.47
C VAL A 45 -16.29 7.92 -7.09
N LEU A 46 -16.11 6.87 -6.28
CA LEU A 46 -16.26 5.47 -6.63
C LEU A 46 -17.15 4.83 -5.56
N PRO A 47 -18.49 4.87 -5.73
CA PRO A 47 -19.42 4.48 -4.67
C PRO A 47 -19.42 3.00 -4.30
N ALA A 48 -18.94 2.13 -5.21
CA ALA A 48 -18.90 0.70 -5.00
C ALA A 48 -17.70 0.07 -5.72
N VAL A 49 -17.17 -1.01 -5.13
CA VAL A 49 -16.14 -1.87 -5.72
C VAL A 49 -16.46 -3.33 -5.40
N ASP A 50 -16.18 -4.24 -6.33
CA ASP A 50 -16.46 -5.66 -6.15
C ASP A 50 -15.30 -6.43 -5.47
N ALA A 51 -14.09 -5.89 -5.56
CA ALA A 51 -12.90 -6.47 -4.96
C ALA A 51 -11.79 -5.44 -4.75
N ILE A 52 -11.00 -5.65 -3.71
CA ILE A 52 -9.78 -4.87 -3.43
C ILE A 52 -8.62 -5.86 -3.38
N TYR A 53 -7.58 -5.59 -4.16
CA TYR A 53 -6.34 -6.36 -4.17
C TYR A 53 -5.18 -5.48 -3.71
N GLY A 54 -4.20 -6.06 -3.05
CA GLY A 54 -3.01 -5.35 -2.61
C GLY A 54 -1.82 -6.28 -2.46
N SER A 55 -0.62 -5.76 -2.65
CA SER A 55 0.59 -6.54 -2.34
C SER A 55 0.73 -6.73 -0.83
N THR A 56 1.46 -7.75 -0.42
CA THR A 56 1.78 -7.99 1.00
C THR A 56 2.88 -7.08 1.54
N MET A 57 3.36 -6.08 0.79
CA MET A 57 4.29 -5.10 1.33
C MET A 57 3.58 -4.26 2.38
N ARG A 58 4.24 -4.01 3.52
CA ARG A 58 3.64 -3.34 4.67
C ARG A 58 3.00 -2.01 4.31
N ARG A 59 3.72 -1.15 3.58
CA ARG A 59 3.19 0.15 3.07
C ARG A 59 1.94 0.02 2.20
N ALA A 60 1.86 -1.02 1.36
CA ALA A 60 0.71 -1.27 0.50
C ALA A 60 -0.47 -1.80 1.32
N THR A 61 -0.21 -2.73 2.24
CA THR A 61 -1.21 -3.30 3.14
C THR A 61 -1.80 -2.21 4.05
N GLU A 62 -0.98 -1.34 4.63
CA GLU A 62 -1.46 -0.23 5.48
C GLU A 62 -2.35 0.76 4.71
N THR A 63 -2.02 1.06 3.44
CA THR A 63 -2.87 1.91 2.59
C THR A 63 -4.19 1.20 2.25
N ALA A 64 -4.09 -0.05 1.80
CA ALA A 64 -5.25 -0.83 1.35
C ALA A 64 -6.21 -1.14 2.49
N ALA A 65 -5.72 -1.34 3.72
CA ALA A 65 -6.57 -1.57 4.90
C ALA A 65 -7.48 -0.37 5.21
N LEU A 66 -6.96 0.86 5.09
CA LEU A 66 -7.76 2.07 5.30
C LEU A 66 -8.82 2.24 4.22
N VAL A 67 -8.46 1.98 2.96
CA VAL A 67 -9.42 2.01 1.85
C VAL A 67 -10.48 0.93 2.02
N ALA A 68 -10.09 -0.30 2.36
CA ALA A 68 -11.01 -1.41 2.51
C ALA A 68 -11.99 -1.20 3.67
N ALA A 69 -11.56 -0.58 4.77
CA ALA A 69 -12.44 -0.17 5.86
C ALA A 69 -13.52 0.82 5.41
N ALA A 70 -13.20 1.75 4.49
CA ALA A 70 -14.18 2.70 3.96
C ALA A 70 -15.24 2.05 3.06
N TYR A 71 -14.96 0.86 2.53
CA TYR A 71 -15.91 0.07 1.73
C TYR A 71 -16.56 -1.08 2.52
N ASP A 72 -16.20 -1.27 3.79
CA ASP A 72 -16.55 -2.46 4.58
C ASP A 72 -16.17 -3.78 3.88
N MET A 73 -14.92 -3.83 3.39
CA MET A 73 -14.39 -4.95 2.61
C MET A 73 -13.07 -5.47 3.18
N THR A 74 -12.64 -6.63 2.67
CA THR A 74 -11.32 -7.20 2.94
C THR A 74 -10.41 -7.05 1.73
N VAL A 75 -9.12 -6.81 2.00
CA VAL A 75 -8.08 -6.79 0.97
C VAL A 75 -7.69 -8.23 0.64
N ARG A 76 -7.66 -8.56 -0.65
CA ARG A 76 -7.11 -9.82 -1.16
C ARG A 76 -5.60 -9.65 -1.38
N PRO A 77 -4.73 -10.26 -0.56
CA PRO A 77 -3.29 -10.14 -0.74
C PRO A 77 -2.85 -10.86 -2.02
N ASP A 78 -1.92 -10.25 -2.77
CA ASP A 78 -1.32 -10.85 -3.96
C ASP A 78 0.16 -10.42 -4.11
N ASP A 79 1.06 -11.37 -3.89
CA ASP A 79 2.52 -11.17 -3.95
C ASP A 79 3.01 -10.71 -5.33
N ARG A 80 2.25 -10.98 -6.39
CA ARG A 80 2.60 -10.55 -7.75
C ARG A 80 2.45 -9.04 -7.94
N LEU A 81 1.83 -8.34 -7.00
CA LEU A 81 1.62 -6.89 -7.00
C LEU A 81 2.72 -6.10 -6.27
N ARG A 82 3.75 -6.76 -5.73
CA ARG A 82 4.86 -6.09 -5.01
C ARG A 82 5.67 -5.20 -5.96
N GLU A 83 6.31 -4.14 -5.43
CA GLU A 83 7.03 -3.19 -6.29
C GLU A 83 8.28 -3.79 -6.95
N ILE A 84 8.56 -3.35 -8.17
CA ILE A 84 9.80 -3.71 -8.86
C ILE A 84 10.98 -2.99 -8.19
N GLY A 85 12.06 -3.72 -7.92
CA GLY A 85 13.30 -3.17 -7.35
C GLY A 85 13.33 -3.00 -5.83
N ASN A 86 12.18 -3.17 -5.15
CA ASN A 86 12.10 -3.09 -3.68
C ASN A 86 11.89 -4.45 -3.00
N ASN A 87 12.21 -5.53 -3.72
CA ASN A 87 12.07 -6.91 -3.29
C ASN A 87 13.30 -7.69 -3.76
N ARG A 88 13.51 -8.86 -3.15
CA ARG A 88 14.54 -9.81 -3.56
C ARG A 88 14.26 -10.34 -4.97
N ALA A 89 15.25 -11.00 -5.56
CA ALA A 89 15.13 -11.58 -6.91
C ALA A 89 14.03 -12.65 -7.00
N ASP A 90 13.69 -13.30 -5.88
CA ASP A 90 12.57 -14.25 -5.76
C ASP A 90 11.23 -13.56 -5.42
N HIS A 91 11.18 -12.23 -5.52
CA HIS A 91 10.04 -11.37 -5.19
C HIS A 91 9.67 -11.34 -3.70
N SER A 92 10.44 -11.97 -2.81
CA SER A 92 10.19 -11.83 -1.37
C SER A 92 10.55 -10.43 -0.88
N PRO A 93 9.90 -9.92 0.18
CA PRO A 93 10.31 -8.65 0.78
C PRO A 93 11.73 -8.74 1.33
N PHE A 94 12.46 -7.62 1.31
CA PHE A 94 13.61 -7.47 2.19
C PHE A 94 13.08 -7.22 3.61
N PRO A 95 13.40 -8.09 4.58
CA PRO A 95 12.87 -7.95 5.92
C PRO A 95 13.37 -6.64 6.54
N ASN A 96 12.53 -6.04 7.39
CA ASN A 96 12.94 -4.92 8.22
C ASN A 96 13.43 -5.47 9.56
N ASP A 97 14.74 -5.70 9.65
CA ASP A 97 15.37 -6.35 10.81
C ASP A 97 15.59 -5.39 12.00
N GLY A 98 15.15 -4.13 11.90
CA GLY A 98 15.26 -3.11 12.97
C GLY A 98 15.60 -1.72 12.46
#